data_AF-X6CXJ0-F1
#
_entry.id   AF-X6CXJ0-F1
#
_cell.length_a   1.000
_cell.length_b   1.000
_cell.length_c   1.000
_cell.angle_alpha   90.00
_cell.angle_beta   90.00
_cell.angle_gamma   90.00
#
_symmetry.space_group_name_H-M   'P 1'
#
loop_
_entity.id
_entity.type
_entity.pdbx_description
1 polymer ?
#
loop_
_entity_poly.entity_id
_entity_poly.type
_entity_poly.pdbx_seq_one_letter_code
_entity_poly.pdbx_strand_id
1 'polypeptide(L)'
;MLIRTLSALECTKILTANRVGRLACARDKQPYVVPIHYAHADAHLYAFSMPGKKIDWMRANPLVCIQVDEHGQGRGWKSVVVDGRYEELPDRIGHKLQRDHAWSVLSKHADWWEPGSLKPVIPPTADSAPHVFFRILIEQASGREASE
;
A
#
# COMPACT_ATOMS: atom_id res chain seq x y z
N MET A 1 -19.06 -23.02 -5.38
CA MET A 1 -17.89 -22.18 -5.68
C MET A 1 -16.66 -23.06 -5.74
N LEU A 2 -16.01 -23.07 -6.89
CA LEU A 2 -14.71 -23.66 -7.07
C LEU A 2 -13.64 -22.65 -6.61
N ILE A 3 -12.79 -23.03 -5.67
CA ILE A 3 -11.69 -22.19 -5.19
C ILE A 3 -10.37 -22.76 -5.69
N ARG A 4 -9.55 -21.90 -6.31
CA ARG A 4 -8.20 -22.27 -6.76
C ARG A 4 -7.14 -21.30 -6.27
N THR A 5 -5.90 -21.76 -6.26
CA THR A 5 -4.72 -20.91 -6.03
C THR A 5 -4.39 -20.15 -7.31
N LEU A 6 -3.98 -18.89 -7.15
CA LEU A 6 -3.47 -18.05 -8.24
C LEU A 6 -1.96 -18.24 -8.41
N SER A 7 -1.50 -18.17 -9.65
CA SER A 7 -0.08 -18.08 -9.97
C SER A 7 0.51 -16.72 -9.55
N ALA A 8 1.84 -16.65 -9.41
CA ALA A 8 2.52 -15.39 -9.09
C ALA A 8 2.16 -14.26 -10.07
N LEU A 9 2.09 -14.56 -11.37
CA LEU A 9 1.72 -13.59 -12.40
C LEU A 9 0.28 -13.07 -12.22
N GLU A 10 -0.66 -13.94 -11.84
CA GLU A 10 -2.04 -13.52 -11.55
C GLU A 10 -2.11 -12.64 -10.30
N CYS A 11 -1.35 -12.96 -9.25
CA CYS A 11 -1.23 -12.11 -8.07
C CYS A 11 -0.70 -10.71 -8.45
N THR A 12 0.37 -10.64 -9.25
CA THR A 12 0.94 -9.37 -9.72
C THR A 12 -0.07 -8.55 -10.53
N LYS A 13 -0.89 -9.20 -11.37
CA LYS A 13 -1.94 -8.51 -12.14
C LYS A 13 -2.97 -7.86 -11.23
N ILE A 14 -3.44 -8.57 -10.20
CA ILE A 14 -4.41 -8.03 -9.23
C ILE A 14 -3.79 -6.87 -8.45
N LEU A 15 -2.55 -7.03 -7.97
CA LEU A 15 -1.85 -5.95 -7.26
C LEU A 15 -1.68 -4.70 -8.13
N THR A 16 -1.43 -4.87 -9.43
CA THR A 16 -1.27 -3.76 -10.39
C THR A 16 -2.60 -3.10 -10.76
N ALA A 17 -3.68 -3.89 -10.88
CA ALA A 17 -5.00 -3.39 -11.27
C ALA A 17 -5.70 -2.63 -10.13
N ASN A 18 -5.40 -2.99 -8.89
CA ASN A 18 -6.03 -2.43 -7.70
C ASN A 18 -5.14 -1.39 -7.02
N ARG A 19 -5.76 -0.54 -6.19
CA ARG A 19 -5.09 0.62 -5.56
C ARG A 19 -5.41 0.80 -4.08
N VAL A 20 -6.32 -0.03 -3.55
CA VAL A 20 -6.68 -0.05 -2.13
C VAL A 20 -6.31 -1.41 -1.61
N GLY A 21 -5.56 -1.43 -0.51
CA GLY A 21 -5.24 -2.63 0.23
C GLY A 21 -5.48 -2.44 1.71
N ARG A 22 -5.54 -3.54 2.46
CA ARG A 22 -5.61 -3.53 3.93
C ARG A 22 -4.23 -3.89 4.45
N LEU A 23 -3.54 -2.90 5.00
CA LEU A 23 -2.22 -3.06 5.60
C LEU A 23 -2.39 -3.49 7.07
N ALA A 24 -1.87 -4.66 7.40
CA ALA A 24 -1.72 -5.15 8.75
C ALA A 24 -0.26 -5.03 9.21
N CYS A 25 -0.07 -4.49 10.41
CA CYS A 25 1.20 -4.48 11.14
C CYS A 25 0.95 -4.99 12.57
N ALA A 26 2.00 -5.34 13.31
CA ALA A 26 1.83 -5.88 14.66
C ALA A 26 2.91 -5.36 15.61
N ARG A 27 2.50 -5.17 16.87
CA ARG A 27 3.38 -4.83 17.99
C ARG A 27 2.94 -5.61 19.22
N ASP A 28 3.89 -6.17 19.97
CA ASP A 28 3.61 -6.93 21.20
C ASP A 28 2.55 -8.04 21.00
N LYS A 29 2.62 -8.74 19.85
CA LYS A 29 1.68 -9.79 19.40
C LYS A 29 0.25 -9.30 19.10
N GLN A 30 -0.04 -8.01 19.17
CA GLN A 30 -1.31 -7.41 18.79
C GLN A 30 -1.27 -6.95 17.32
N PRO A 31 -2.17 -7.44 16.43
CA PRO A 31 -2.32 -6.91 15.08
C PRO A 31 -3.07 -5.57 15.04
N TYR A 32 -2.76 -4.75 14.05
CA TYR A 32 -3.45 -3.51 13.71
C TYR A 32 -3.58 -3.40 12.19
N VAL A 33 -4.82 -3.28 11.70
CA VAL A 33 -5.15 -3.26 10.27
C VAL A 33 -5.85 -1.96 9.90
N VAL A 34 -5.46 -1.37 8.76
CA VAL A 34 -6.04 -0.15 8.21
C VAL A 34 -6.06 -0.19 6.68
N PRO A 35 -7.03 0.45 6.02
CA PRO A 35 -6.96 0.65 4.59
C PRO A 35 -5.81 1.60 4.23
N ILE A 36 -5.12 1.30 3.14
CA ILE A 36 -4.13 2.18 2.52
C ILE A 36 -4.40 2.27 1.03
N HIS A 37 -4.13 3.44 0.47
CA HIS A 37 -3.85 3.53 -0.96
C HIS A 37 -2.41 3.12 -1.22
N TYR A 38 -2.19 2.41 -2.31
CA TYR A 38 -0.87 2.03 -2.75
C TYR A 38 -0.76 2.11 -4.27
N ALA A 39 0.48 2.08 -4.76
CA ALA A 39 0.76 1.82 -6.16
C ALA A 39 1.82 0.72 -6.29
N HIS A 40 1.55 -0.25 -7.15
CA HIS A 40 2.46 -1.36 -7.41
C HIS A 40 3.47 -0.98 -8.50
N ALA A 41 4.75 -1.16 -8.20
CA ALA A 41 5.83 -1.05 -9.17
C ALA A 41 7.01 -1.94 -8.77
N ASP A 42 7.58 -2.63 -9.76
CA ASP A 42 8.61 -3.66 -9.57
C ASP A 42 8.19 -4.71 -8.53
N ALA A 43 9.00 -4.95 -7.51
CA ALA A 43 8.72 -5.84 -6.38
C ALA A 43 8.15 -5.11 -5.15
N HIS A 44 7.55 -3.93 -5.33
CA HIS A 44 7.14 -3.08 -4.21
C HIS A 44 5.72 -2.52 -4.32
N LEU A 45 5.12 -2.29 -3.16
CA LEU A 45 3.90 -1.51 -3.00
C LEU A 45 4.26 -0.17 -2.36
N TYR A 46 4.23 0.90 -3.13
CA TYR A 46 4.55 2.26 -2.68
C TYR A 46 3.32 2.93 -2.08
N ALA A 47 3.52 3.66 -0.99
CA ALA A 47 2.47 4.43 -0.33
C ALA A 47 3.06 5.64 0.42
N PHE A 48 2.20 6.59 0.76
CA PHE A 48 2.53 7.66 1.70
C PHE A 48 1.59 7.60 2.90
N SER A 49 1.99 8.23 3.99
CA SER A 49 1.18 8.34 5.20
C SER A 49 1.54 9.59 5.98
N MET A 50 0.61 10.08 6.78
CA MET A 50 0.94 10.94 7.91
C MET A 50 1.63 10.13 9.02
N PRO A 51 2.44 10.75 9.89
CA PRO A 51 2.92 10.13 11.11
C PRO A 51 1.76 9.56 11.95
N GLY A 52 2.01 8.48 12.68
CA GLY A 52 1.02 7.88 13.57
C GLY A 52 1.20 6.38 13.77
N LYS A 53 0.21 5.76 14.44
CA LYS A 53 0.30 4.40 14.97
C LYS A 53 0.88 3.36 14.02
N LYS A 54 0.39 3.27 12.78
CA LYS A 54 0.89 2.28 11.80
C LYS A 54 2.37 2.49 11.45
N ILE A 55 2.80 3.75 11.32
CA ILE A 55 4.19 4.08 10.99
C ILE A 55 5.09 3.71 12.17
N ASP A 56 4.71 4.09 13.39
CA ASP A 56 5.51 3.78 14.58
C ASP A 56 5.62 2.28 14.81
N TRP A 57 4.54 1.53 14.54
CA TRP A 57 4.53 0.08 14.65
C TRP A 57 5.41 -0.58 13.57
N MET A 58 5.33 -0.13 12.32
CA MET A 58 6.15 -0.67 11.23
C MET A 58 7.64 -0.33 11.37
N ARG A 59 7.98 0.83 11.96
CA ARG A 59 9.37 1.17 12.31
C ARG A 59 9.95 0.22 13.36
N ALA A 60 9.14 -0.19 14.33
CA ALA A 60 9.55 -1.12 15.38
C ALA A 60 9.56 -2.58 14.91
N ASN A 61 8.61 -2.96 14.06
CA ASN A 61 8.48 -4.28 13.47
C ASN A 61 8.12 -4.14 11.99
N PRO A 62 9.09 -4.29 11.06
CA PRO A 62 8.87 -4.05 9.64
C PRO A 62 8.09 -5.17 8.95
N LEU A 63 7.77 -6.28 9.64
CA LEU A 63 6.99 -7.36 9.08
C LEU A 63 5.52 -6.95 8.98
N VAL A 64 4.99 -6.95 7.76
CA VAL A 64 3.62 -6.54 7.45
C VAL A 64 2.94 -7.53 6.54
N CYS A 65 1.60 -7.47 6.55
CA CYS A 65 0.76 -8.18 5.61
C CYS A 65 -0.11 -7.17 4.86
N ILE A 66 -0.26 -7.31 3.55
CA ILE A 66 -1.22 -6.53 2.76
C ILE A 66 -2.19 -7.48 2.08
N GLN A 67 -3.48 -7.23 2.26
CA GLN A 67 -4.53 -7.93 1.53
C GLN A 67 -5.21 -7.01 0.51
N VAL A 68 -5.41 -7.51 -0.70
CA VAL A 68 -6.08 -6.83 -1.81
C VAL A 68 -7.10 -7.79 -2.43
N ASP A 69 -8.29 -7.32 -2.77
CA ASP A 69 -9.32 -8.10 -3.44
C ASP A 69 -10.00 -7.32 -4.57
N GLU A 70 -10.57 -8.08 -5.50
CA GLU A 70 -11.44 -7.57 -6.56
C GLU A 70 -12.64 -8.50 -6.78
N HIS A 71 -13.76 -7.92 -7.21
CA HIS A 71 -14.96 -8.66 -7.56
C HIS A 71 -14.79 -9.36 -8.90
N GLY A 72 -15.21 -10.63 -8.97
CA GLY A 72 -15.30 -11.42 -10.20
C GLY A 72 -16.71 -11.38 -10.79
N GLN A 73 -17.02 -12.34 -11.67
CA GLN A 73 -18.36 -12.53 -12.21
C GLN A 73 -19.31 -13.10 -11.15
N GLY A 74 -20.55 -12.62 -11.10
CA GLY A 74 -21.55 -13.08 -10.14
C GLY A 74 -21.07 -12.90 -8.70
N ARG A 75 -21.00 -13.99 -7.93
CA ARG A 75 -20.45 -13.99 -6.56
C ARG A 75 -18.95 -14.29 -6.50
N GLY A 76 -18.27 -14.38 -7.64
CA GLY A 76 -16.85 -14.66 -7.71
C GLY A 76 -15.99 -13.53 -7.16
N TRP A 77 -14.77 -13.86 -6.74
CA TRP A 77 -13.80 -12.91 -6.22
C TRP A 77 -12.38 -13.40 -6.46
N LYS A 78 -11.43 -12.46 -6.49
CA LYS A 78 -10.00 -12.77 -6.40
C LYS A 78 -9.41 -12.00 -5.22
N SER A 79 -8.50 -12.63 -4.50
CA SER A 79 -7.83 -12.04 -3.35
C SER A 79 -6.35 -12.38 -3.40
N VAL A 80 -5.52 -11.41 -3.08
CA VAL A 80 -4.06 -11.54 -2.96
C VAL A 80 -3.67 -11.12 -1.56
N VAL A 81 -2.80 -11.92 -0.94
CA VAL A 81 -2.13 -11.62 0.32
C VAL A 81 -0.63 -11.53 0.05
N VAL A 82 -0.06 -10.40 0.43
CA VAL A 82 1.37 -10.12 0.40
C VAL A 82 1.91 -10.20 1.82
N ASP A 83 2.90 -11.06 2.03
CA ASP A 83 3.80 -10.96 3.18
C ASP A 83 4.97 -10.09 2.76
N GLY A 84 5.20 -9.02 3.51
CA GLY A 84 6.14 -8.01 3.06
C GLY A 84 6.87 -7.31 4.19
N ARG A 85 7.85 -6.51 3.77
CA ARG A 85 8.72 -5.74 4.66
C ARG A 85 8.58 -4.25 4.41
N TYR A 86 8.29 -3.52 5.46
CA TYR A 86 8.25 -2.06 5.47
C TYR A 86 9.65 -1.46 5.30
N GLU A 87 9.76 -0.51 4.37
CA GLU A 87 10.94 0.31 4.14
C GLU A 87 10.53 1.78 4.05
N GLU A 88 10.99 2.60 5.00
CA GLU A 88 10.80 4.05 4.95
C GLU A 88 11.74 4.68 3.90
N LEU A 89 11.24 5.66 3.16
CA LEU A 89 11.96 6.39 2.11
C LEU A 89 12.22 7.83 2.59
N PRO A 90 13.24 8.05 3.44
CA PRO A 90 13.51 9.37 4.01
C PRO A 90 13.97 10.34 2.93
N ASP A 91 13.75 11.63 3.17
CA ASP A 91 14.23 12.70 2.30
C ASP A 91 15.74 12.95 2.54
N ARG A 92 16.57 12.02 2.06
CA ARG A 92 18.03 12.05 2.23
C ARG A 92 18.74 11.60 0.94
N ILE A 93 19.99 12.03 0.79
CA ILE A 93 20.88 11.64 -0.31
C ILE A 93 20.93 10.10 -0.36
N GLY A 94 20.58 9.51 -1.52
CA GLY A 94 20.49 8.05 -1.73
C GLY A 94 19.07 7.52 -1.95
N HIS A 95 18.04 8.23 -1.51
CA HIS A 95 16.62 7.83 -1.67
C HIS A 95 15.85 8.71 -2.67
N LYS A 96 16.48 9.75 -3.21
CA LYS A 96 15.84 10.73 -4.10
C LYS A 96 15.18 10.08 -5.31
N LEU A 97 15.87 9.18 -5.99
CA LEU A 97 15.33 8.50 -7.18
C LEU A 97 14.11 7.63 -6.83
N GLN A 98 14.16 6.89 -5.72
CA GLN A 98 13.05 6.05 -5.25
C GLN A 98 11.86 6.90 -4.80
N ARG A 99 12.13 8.06 -4.18
CA ARG A 99 11.11 9.02 -3.76
C ARG A 99 10.47 9.71 -4.97
N ASP A 100 11.25 10.12 -5.97
CA ASP A 100 10.77 10.68 -7.23
C ASP A 100 9.95 9.64 -8.01
N HIS A 101 10.38 8.38 -8.03
CA HIS A 101 9.60 7.29 -8.62
C HIS A 101 8.30 7.07 -7.86
N ALA A 102 8.35 6.90 -6.53
CA ALA A 102 7.17 6.75 -5.69
C ALA A 102 6.19 7.92 -5.90
N TRP A 103 6.69 9.15 -5.95
CA TRP A 103 5.91 10.33 -6.27
C TRP A 103 5.32 10.25 -7.68
N SER A 104 6.08 9.87 -8.70
CA SER A 104 5.57 9.71 -10.08
C SER A 104 4.45 8.68 -10.17
N VAL A 105 4.51 7.59 -9.40
CA VAL A 105 3.46 6.58 -9.39
C VAL A 105 2.24 7.04 -8.57
N LEU A 106 2.44 7.68 -7.42
CA LEU A 106 1.38 8.10 -6.50
C LEU A 106 0.69 9.41 -6.91
N SER A 107 1.42 10.36 -7.51
CA SER A 107 0.93 11.69 -7.92
C SER A 107 -0.07 11.65 -9.06
N LYS A 108 -0.08 10.58 -9.86
CA LYS A 108 -1.15 10.32 -10.85
C LYS A 108 -2.54 10.24 -10.20
N HIS A 109 -2.57 10.13 -8.88
CA HIS A 109 -3.73 9.81 -8.07
C HIS A 109 -3.78 10.66 -6.78
N ALA A 110 -3.12 11.83 -6.79
CA ALA A 110 -2.85 12.66 -5.60
C ALA A 110 -4.09 13.16 -4.83
N ASP A 111 -5.27 13.16 -5.44
CA ASP A 111 -6.50 13.69 -4.82
C ASP A 111 -7.18 12.73 -3.81
N TRP A 112 -6.57 11.58 -3.50
CA TRP A 112 -7.28 10.47 -2.80
C TRP A 112 -7.07 10.39 -1.29
N TRP A 113 -6.35 11.34 -0.70
CA TRP A 113 -6.02 11.34 0.72
C TRP A 113 -6.21 12.68 1.41
N GLU A 114 -6.53 13.76 0.68
CA GLU A 114 -7.00 14.97 1.34
C GLU A 114 -8.26 14.57 2.12
N PRO A 115 -8.24 14.63 3.46
CA PRO A 115 -9.49 14.75 4.18
C PRO A 115 -10.21 15.94 3.56
N GLY A 116 -11.53 15.87 3.39
CA GLY A 116 -12.35 17.00 2.96
C GLY A 116 -12.30 18.18 3.94
N SER A 117 -11.13 18.78 4.16
CA SER A 117 -10.96 20.14 4.63
C SER A 117 -11.27 21.03 3.45
N LEU A 118 -12.56 21.34 3.30
CA LEU A 118 -13.10 22.54 2.66
C LEU A 118 -12.00 23.51 2.17
N LYS A 119 -11.90 23.73 0.85
CA LYS A 119 -11.26 24.96 0.34
C LYS A 119 -11.92 26.13 1.08
N PRO A 120 -11.14 26.96 1.77
CA PRO A 120 -10.62 28.11 1.03
C PRO A 120 -9.17 28.46 1.41
N VAL A 121 -8.51 29.13 0.47
CA VAL A 121 -7.20 29.80 0.59
C VAL A 121 -5.99 28.87 0.42
N ILE A 122 -5.23 29.14 -0.64
CA ILE A 122 -3.87 28.64 -0.86
C ILE A 122 -3.04 28.97 0.39
N PRO A 123 -2.55 28.00 1.17
CA PRO A 123 -1.53 28.29 2.16
C PRO A 123 -0.20 28.44 1.42
N PRO A 124 0.56 29.53 1.63
CA PRO A 124 1.92 29.59 1.17
C PRO A 124 2.69 28.47 1.87
N THR A 125 3.42 27.65 1.09
CA THR A 125 4.23 26.48 1.47
C THR A 125 3.44 25.17 1.74
N ALA A 126 3.19 24.41 0.67
CA ALA A 126 2.83 22.99 0.71
C ALA A 126 4.00 22.08 1.18
N ASP A 127 4.88 22.60 2.05
CA ASP A 127 6.18 22.02 2.41
C ASP A 127 6.29 21.58 3.89
N SER A 128 5.20 21.59 4.67
CA SER A 128 5.31 21.52 6.14
C SER A 128 4.59 20.37 6.86
N ALA A 129 3.95 19.42 6.16
CA ALA A 129 3.56 18.16 6.79
C ALA A 129 4.56 17.08 6.38
N PRO A 130 5.28 16.42 7.31
CA PRO A 130 6.23 15.38 6.93
C PRO A 130 5.45 14.14 6.48
N HIS A 131 5.10 14.10 5.18
CA HIS A 131 4.61 12.89 4.54
C HIS A 131 5.69 11.83 4.68
N VAL A 132 5.33 10.73 5.34
CA VAL A 132 6.16 9.54 5.42
C VAL A 132 5.94 8.75 4.14
N PHE A 133 6.92 8.83 3.24
CA PHE A 133 6.99 7.95 2.08
C PHE A 133 7.55 6.62 2.51
N PHE A 134 6.93 5.54 2.06
CA PHE A 134 7.40 4.21 2.32
C PHE A 134 7.03 3.27 1.18
N ARG A 135 7.64 2.11 1.19
CA ARG A 135 7.28 1.00 0.33
C ARG A 135 7.25 -0.28 1.13
N ILE A 136 6.46 -1.23 0.67
CA ILE A 136 6.47 -2.60 1.16
C ILE A 136 7.15 -3.45 0.10
N LEU A 137 8.31 -4.03 0.44
CA LEU A 137 8.94 -5.07 -0.35
C LEU A 137 8.07 -6.33 -0.30
N ILE A 138 7.72 -6.87 -1.47
CA ILE A 138 6.97 -8.12 -1.59
C ILE A 138 7.96 -9.27 -1.37
N GLU A 139 7.96 -9.87 -0.18
CA GLU A 139 8.78 -11.05 0.11
C GLU A 139 8.08 -12.32 -0.41
N GLN A 140 6.77 -12.42 -0.20
CA GLN A 140 5.92 -13.47 -0.75
C GLN A 140 4.55 -12.93 -1.15
N ALA A 141 3.96 -13.51 -2.19
CA ALA A 141 2.59 -13.22 -2.59
C ALA A 141 1.84 -14.53 -2.85
N SER A 142 0.67 -14.65 -2.27
CA SER A 142 -0.25 -15.77 -2.51
C SER A 142 -1.61 -15.23 -2.91
N GLY A 143 -2.36 -16.00 -3.70
CA GLY A 143 -3.66 -15.56 -4.16
C GLY A 143 -4.66 -16.69 -4.28
N ARG A 144 -5.93 -16.33 -4.18
CA ARG A 144 -7.08 -17.21 -4.31
C ARG A 144 -8.11 -16.60 -5.24
N GLU A 145 -8.74 -17.44 -6.04
CA GLU A 145 -9.92 -17.09 -6.83
C GLU A 145 -11.06 -18.02 -6.46
N ALA A 146 -12.25 -17.46 -6.33
CA ALA A 146 -13.50 -18.20 -6.27
C ALA A 146 -14.33 -17.91 -7.53
N SER A 147 -14.76 -18.96 -8.21
CA SER A 147 -15.72 -18.92 -9.32
C SER A 147 -16.95 -19.77 -8.99
N GLU A 148 -18.09 -19.45 -9.58
CA GLU A 148 -19.29 -20.30 -9.46
C GLU A 148 -19.14 -21.64 -10.19
#